data_AF-A0A951BCS0-F1
#
_entry.id   AF-A0A951BCS0-F1
#
_cell.length_a   1.000
_cell.length_b   1.000
_cell.length_c   1.000
_cell.angle_alpha   90.00
_cell.angle_beta   90.00
_cell.angle_gamma   90.00
#
_symmetry.space_group_name_H-M   'P 1'
#
loop_
_entity.id
_entity.type
_entity.pdbx_description
1 polymer ?
#
loop_
_entity_poly.entity_id
_entity_poly.type
_entity_poly.pdbx_seq_one_letter_code
_entity_poly.pdbx_strand_id
1 'polypeptide(L)'
;MRNGSLPRTQTPRLDLVAFETSPFPYRGNIPEQGTPFLNVNDGGRLGHASPRGGTYWEDQTYSDRRALLYIPRGFDPRRPAVMIVYFHGNNSTLERDVRDRQGVPRQVAESGLNAVLVAPQFAVDARDSSAGRFWEPGVFGEFLHEAAGHLAELSGNNALQGVFDQMPVIIVAYSGGYMPASAALDVGNVGGRVEGVILLDALYGETGKFADWIARRDSAFFFSAYSKSTRDQNLELQRMLSERGVSFDAGLSERLGQGSVTFLDVGDVEHNDFVSQAWAQDPLQRLLSRIGGYSRA
;
A
#
# COMPACT_ATOMS: atom_id res chain seq x y z
N MET A 1 21.40 33.07 11.87
CA MET A 1 21.71 31.75 11.29
C MET A 1 21.09 31.72 9.90
N ARG A 2 21.84 31.34 8.86
CA ARG A 2 21.36 31.46 7.47
C ARG A 2 20.18 30.50 7.25
N ASN A 3 19.02 31.06 6.86
CA ASN A 3 17.91 30.33 6.25
C ASN A 3 18.41 29.74 4.91
N GLY A 4 19.16 28.64 4.96
CA GLY A 4 19.43 27.82 3.79
C GLY A 4 18.14 27.15 3.40
N SER A 5 17.53 27.57 2.29
CA SER A 5 16.33 26.91 1.78
C SER A 5 16.64 25.43 1.52
N LEU A 6 15.77 24.55 2.01
CA LEU A 6 15.92 23.11 1.83
C LEU A 6 15.91 22.79 0.33
N PRO A 7 16.99 22.21 -0.24
CA PRO A 7 17.08 21.97 -1.67
C PRO A 7 16.24 20.75 -2.06
N ARG A 8 15.80 20.73 -3.33
CA ARG A 8 15.20 19.55 -3.96
C ARG A 8 16.20 18.38 -3.96
N THR A 9 15.69 17.16 -3.86
CA THR A 9 16.49 15.94 -3.97
C THR A 9 17.16 15.85 -5.35
N GLN A 10 18.49 15.85 -5.40
CA GLN A 10 19.25 15.88 -6.66
C GLN A 10 19.44 14.49 -7.30
N THR A 11 19.62 13.48 -6.45
CA THR A 11 19.82 12.07 -6.83
C THR A 11 18.75 11.24 -6.16
N PRO A 12 18.09 10.29 -6.86
CA PRO A 12 17.11 9.43 -6.22
C PRO A 12 17.77 8.59 -5.12
N ARG A 13 17.04 8.32 -4.04
CA ARG A 13 17.54 7.53 -2.91
C ARG A 13 16.60 6.38 -2.66
N LEU A 14 17.15 5.17 -2.55
CA LEU A 14 16.42 3.94 -2.27
C LEU A 14 17.16 3.20 -1.18
N ASP A 15 16.44 2.66 -0.21
CA ASP A 15 17.01 1.77 0.79
C ASP A 15 16.00 0.72 1.27
N LEU A 16 16.50 -0.36 1.85
CA LEU A 16 15.72 -1.41 2.51
C LEU A 16 16.07 -1.41 3.99
N VAL A 17 15.18 -0.85 4.78
CA VAL A 17 15.45 -0.58 6.20
C VAL A 17 14.58 -1.47 7.06
N ALA A 18 15.15 -2.04 8.14
CA ALA A 18 14.39 -2.81 9.11
C ALA A 18 13.49 -1.90 9.95
N PHE A 19 12.24 -2.31 10.17
CA PHE A 19 11.27 -1.57 10.96
C PHE A 19 10.99 -2.28 12.28
N GLU A 20 10.89 -1.50 13.35
CA GLU A 20 10.39 -2.02 14.62
C GLU A 20 8.89 -2.31 14.55
N THR A 21 8.14 -1.58 13.73
CA THR A 21 6.69 -1.67 13.49
C THR A 21 6.30 -2.43 12.21
N SER A 22 7.21 -3.26 11.69
CA SER A 22 6.98 -4.09 10.49
C SER A 22 5.76 -5.03 10.65
N PRO A 23 5.09 -5.43 9.54
CA PRO A 23 3.98 -6.38 9.60
C PRO A 23 4.35 -7.72 10.24
N PHE A 24 5.58 -8.19 10.04
CA PHE A 24 6.09 -9.42 10.62
C PHE A 24 7.42 -9.18 11.34
N PRO A 25 7.76 -9.97 12.38
CA PRO A 25 7.02 -11.12 12.91
C PRO A 25 5.74 -10.73 13.65
N TYR A 26 4.73 -11.62 13.60
CA TYR A 26 3.45 -11.47 14.29
C TYR A 26 3.13 -12.76 15.04
N ARG A 27 2.84 -12.63 16.34
CA ARG A 27 2.53 -13.77 17.24
C ARG A 27 1.17 -13.65 17.91
N GLY A 28 0.32 -12.75 17.43
CA GLY A 28 -1.04 -12.59 17.93
C GLY A 28 -2.02 -13.59 17.28
N ASN A 29 -3.30 -13.30 17.43
CA ASN A 29 -4.39 -14.11 16.90
C ASN A 29 -4.89 -13.56 15.56
N ILE A 30 -5.32 -14.45 14.67
CA ILE A 30 -6.01 -14.07 13.43
C ILE A 30 -7.34 -13.41 13.83
N PRO A 31 -7.60 -12.17 13.37
CA PRO A 31 -8.87 -11.49 13.64
C PRO A 31 -10.07 -12.33 13.20
N GLU A 32 -11.20 -12.16 13.87
CA GLU A 32 -12.48 -12.87 13.65
C GLU A 32 -12.45 -14.38 13.94
N GLN A 33 -11.30 -15.05 13.77
CA GLN A 33 -11.12 -16.47 14.12
C GLN A 33 -10.73 -16.66 15.58
N GLY A 34 -9.97 -15.72 16.16
CA GLY A 34 -9.51 -15.78 17.56
C GLY A 34 -8.45 -16.87 17.82
N THR A 35 -7.95 -17.52 16.77
CA THR A 35 -6.91 -18.55 16.83
C THR A 35 -5.52 -17.94 16.65
N PRO A 36 -4.46 -18.53 17.24
CA PRO A 36 -3.10 -18.06 17.03
C PRO A 36 -2.71 -18.03 15.55
N PHE A 37 -2.02 -16.98 15.11
CA PHE A 37 -1.49 -16.93 13.75
C PHE A 37 -0.46 -18.03 13.50
N LEU A 38 0.54 -18.15 14.38
CA LEU A 38 1.49 -19.26 14.36
C LEU A 38 0.85 -20.50 15.02
N ASN A 39 0.06 -21.22 14.24
CA ASN A 39 -0.75 -22.37 14.68
C ASN A 39 -0.10 -23.74 14.45
N VAL A 40 1.11 -23.80 13.88
CA VAL A 40 1.91 -25.02 13.71
C VAL A 40 3.13 -24.96 14.62
N ASN A 41 3.41 -26.05 15.33
CA ASN A 41 4.62 -26.23 16.12
C ASN A 41 5.23 -27.59 15.79
N ASP A 42 6.43 -27.58 15.20
CA ASP A 42 7.21 -28.76 14.90
C ASP A 42 8.54 -28.69 15.66
N GLY A 43 8.64 -29.43 16.76
CA GLY A 43 9.84 -29.48 17.59
C GLY A 43 10.29 -28.13 18.16
N GLY A 44 9.37 -27.17 18.38
CA GLY A 44 9.66 -25.81 18.83
C GLY A 44 9.79 -24.79 17.70
N ARG A 45 9.79 -25.23 16.44
CA ARG A 45 9.73 -24.33 15.27
C ARG A 45 8.28 -23.90 15.04
N LEU A 46 8.04 -22.60 15.05
CA LEU A 46 6.71 -22.03 14.85
C LEU A 46 6.42 -21.77 13.37
N GLY A 47 5.21 -22.08 12.94
CA GLY A 47 4.72 -21.83 11.59
C GLY A 47 3.23 -21.53 11.53
N HIS A 48 2.79 -21.08 10.37
CA HIS A 48 1.40 -20.81 10.03
C HIS A 48 0.94 -21.78 8.94
N ALA A 49 -0.16 -22.47 9.16
CA ALA A 49 -0.84 -23.26 8.15
C ALA A 49 -1.70 -22.34 7.27
N SER A 50 -1.15 -21.93 6.13
CA SER A 50 -1.84 -21.14 5.11
C SER A 50 -2.78 -22.02 4.28
N PRO A 51 -4.08 -21.64 4.13
CA PRO A 51 -5.05 -22.41 3.33
C PRO A 51 -4.63 -22.62 1.87
N ARG A 52 -3.77 -21.76 1.33
CA ARG A 52 -3.37 -21.76 -0.09
C ARG A 52 -1.94 -22.21 -0.32
N GLY A 53 -1.13 -22.29 0.73
CA GLY A 53 0.33 -22.44 0.65
C GLY A 53 0.93 -23.56 1.50
N GLY A 54 0.14 -24.25 2.31
CA GLY A 54 0.65 -25.24 3.26
C GLY A 54 1.24 -24.56 4.49
N THR A 55 2.28 -25.17 5.08
CA THR A 55 2.93 -24.60 6.27
C THR A 55 4.05 -23.65 5.88
N TYR A 56 3.93 -22.39 6.28
CA TYR A 56 4.99 -21.39 6.21
C TYR A 56 5.61 -21.18 7.59
N TRP A 57 6.93 -21.00 7.65
CA TRP A 57 7.65 -20.96 8.93
C TRP A 57 8.02 -19.53 9.32
N GLU A 58 7.93 -19.22 10.62
CA GLU A 58 8.22 -17.87 11.14
C GLU A 58 9.60 -17.38 10.72
N ASP A 59 10.62 -18.24 10.85
CA ASP A 59 12.01 -17.93 10.58
C ASP A 59 12.32 -17.65 9.10
N GLN A 60 11.46 -18.08 8.18
CA GLN A 60 11.65 -17.96 6.73
C GLN A 60 10.70 -16.96 6.07
N THR A 61 9.42 -17.06 6.40
CA THR A 61 8.35 -16.34 5.70
C THR A 61 7.91 -15.09 6.47
N TYR A 62 8.00 -15.10 7.80
CA TYR A 62 7.47 -14.06 8.67
C TYR A 62 8.57 -13.42 9.55
N SER A 63 9.82 -13.40 9.09
CA SER A 63 10.96 -12.86 9.82
C SER A 63 11.54 -11.58 9.21
N ASP A 64 11.23 -11.27 7.95
CA ASP A 64 11.74 -10.08 7.28
C ASP A 64 10.98 -8.83 7.74
N ARG A 65 11.68 -7.98 8.49
CA ARG A 65 11.16 -6.73 9.06
C ARG A 65 11.37 -5.53 8.15
N ARG A 66 11.90 -5.72 6.94
CA ARG A 66 12.31 -4.60 6.10
C ARG A 66 11.13 -3.92 5.41
N ALA A 67 11.31 -2.64 5.12
CA ALA A 67 10.51 -1.89 4.17
C ALA A 67 11.41 -1.22 3.13
N LEU A 68 10.93 -1.15 1.89
CA LEU A 68 11.56 -0.38 0.83
C LEU A 68 11.14 1.08 0.99
N LEU A 69 12.13 1.96 1.06
CA LEU A 69 11.94 3.40 1.09
C LEU A 69 12.53 4.02 -0.17
N TYR A 70 11.80 4.96 -0.78
CA TYR A 70 12.28 5.63 -1.97
C TYR A 70 11.91 7.11 -2.02
N ILE A 71 12.91 7.95 -2.23
CA ILE A 71 12.79 9.39 -2.46
C ILE A 71 13.21 9.66 -3.91
N PRO A 72 12.26 10.01 -4.81
CA PRO A 72 12.57 10.30 -6.20
C PRO A 72 13.45 11.53 -6.37
N ARG A 73 14.19 11.57 -7.49
CA ARG A 73 14.82 12.80 -7.95
C ARG A 73 13.76 13.90 -8.14
N GLY A 74 14.09 15.10 -7.67
CA GLY A 74 13.25 16.28 -7.78
C GLY A 74 12.18 16.39 -6.70
N PHE A 75 12.08 15.44 -5.76
CA PHE A 75 11.23 15.60 -4.57
C PHE A 75 11.56 16.92 -3.85
N ASP A 76 10.53 17.69 -3.52
CA ASP A 76 10.64 18.99 -2.88
C ASP A 76 9.81 19.00 -1.58
N PRO A 77 10.44 18.94 -0.39
CA PRO A 77 9.73 18.91 0.89
C PRO A 77 9.03 20.23 1.22
N ARG A 78 9.19 21.28 0.40
CA ARG A 78 8.56 22.60 0.59
C ARG A 78 7.25 22.74 -0.19
N ARG A 79 6.92 21.76 -1.02
CA ARG A 79 5.68 21.71 -1.81
C ARG A 79 4.72 20.69 -1.20
N PRO A 80 3.41 20.78 -1.47
CA PRO A 80 2.49 19.69 -1.14
C PRO A 80 3.07 18.37 -1.64
N ALA A 81 3.09 17.38 -0.76
CA ALA A 81 3.70 16.09 -0.99
C ALA A 81 2.86 14.98 -0.38
N VAL A 82 3.01 13.77 -0.91
CA VAL A 82 2.22 12.60 -0.50
C VAL A 82 3.11 11.38 -0.33
N MET A 83 2.78 10.54 0.64
CA MET A 83 3.41 9.24 0.86
C MET A 83 2.59 8.17 0.16
N ILE A 84 3.20 7.50 -0.82
CA ILE A 84 2.64 6.30 -1.43
C ILE A 84 3.04 5.11 -0.57
N VAL A 85 2.07 4.39 -0.03
CA VAL A 85 2.30 3.15 0.69
C VAL A 85 1.87 1.99 -0.19
N TYR A 86 2.83 1.19 -0.65
CA TYR A 86 2.58 0.10 -1.59
C TYR A 86 2.54 -1.25 -0.89
N PHE A 87 1.39 -1.91 -0.94
CA PHE A 87 1.19 -3.26 -0.42
C PHE A 87 1.24 -4.28 -1.54
N HIS A 88 2.30 -5.09 -1.50
CA HIS A 88 2.61 -6.06 -2.57
C HIS A 88 1.73 -7.31 -2.50
N GLY A 89 1.73 -8.06 -3.60
CA GLY A 89 0.99 -9.32 -3.73
C GLY A 89 1.72 -10.50 -3.08
N ASN A 90 1.10 -11.66 -3.16
CA ASN A 90 1.70 -12.91 -2.70
C ASN A 90 2.94 -13.29 -3.55
N ASN A 91 3.73 -14.25 -3.06
CA ASN A 91 4.93 -14.77 -3.74
C ASN A 91 5.86 -13.62 -4.17
N SER A 92 6.09 -12.68 -3.27
CA SER A 92 6.83 -11.46 -3.57
C SER A 92 7.89 -11.14 -2.51
N THR A 93 8.98 -10.55 -2.98
CA THR A 93 10.01 -9.88 -2.18
C THR A 93 10.12 -8.43 -2.63
N LEU A 94 10.58 -7.54 -1.74
CA LEU A 94 10.77 -6.13 -2.06
C LEU A 94 11.72 -5.91 -3.24
N GLU A 95 12.81 -6.66 -3.31
CA GLU A 95 13.81 -6.54 -4.37
C GLU A 95 13.30 -7.08 -5.70
N ARG A 96 12.95 -8.38 -5.74
CA ARG A 96 12.63 -9.08 -6.99
C ARG A 96 11.36 -8.53 -7.62
N ASP A 97 10.34 -8.28 -6.80
CA ASP A 97 8.99 -8.02 -7.31
C ASP A 97 8.68 -6.53 -7.29
N VAL A 98 8.78 -5.88 -6.13
CA VAL A 98 8.40 -4.46 -6.00
C VAL A 98 9.36 -3.55 -6.76
N ARG A 99 10.68 -3.73 -6.57
CA ARG A 99 11.71 -2.91 -7.22
C ARG A 99 11.94 -3.33 -8.67
N ASP A 100 12.21 -4.61 -8.93
CA ASP A 100 12.75 -5.04 -10.22
C ASP A 100 11.65 -5.43 -11.24
N ARG A 101 10.77 -6.39 -10.91
CA ARG A 101 9.74 -6.87 -11.86
C ARG A 101 8.66 -5.82 -12.13
N GLN A 102 8.10 -5.25 -11.07
CA GLN A 102 6.98 -4.30 -11.16
C GLN A 102 7.46 -2.87 -11.37
N GLY A 103 8.71 -2.55 -11.03
CA GLY A 103 9.28 -1.23 -11.21
C GLY A 103 8.56 -0.13 -10.40
N VAL A 104 7.99 -0.45 -9.23
CA VAL A 104 7.16 0.48 -8.45
C VAL A 104 7.89 1.80 -8.14
N PRO A 105 9.17 1.81 -7.69
CA PRO A 105 9.91 3.06 -7.50
C PRO A 105 10.02 3.90 -8.78
N ARG A 106 10.26 3.25 -9.93
CA ARG A 106 10.33 3.93 -11.24
C ARG A 106 8.97 4.52 -11.62
N GLN A 107 7.90 3.76 -11.49
CA GLN A 107 6.54 4.22 -11.79
C GLN A 107 6.13 5.43 -10.92
N VAL A 108 6.49 5.42 -9.64
CA VAL A 108 6.32 6.60 -8.74
C VAL A 108 7.17 7.78 -9.21
N ALA A 109 8.44 7.54 -9.56
CA ALA A 109 9.34 8.60 -10.02
C ALA A 109 8.83 9.29 -11.30
N GLU A 110 8.33 8.50 -12.25
CA GLU A 110 7.88 8.91 -13.59
C GLU A 110 6.43 9.43 -13.61
N SER A 111 5.69 9.32 -12.51
CA SER A 111 4.32 9.85 -12.41
C SER A 111 4.24 11.38 -12.41
N GLY A 112 5.36 12.07 -12.10
CA GLY A 112 5.38 13.52 -11.90
C GLY A 112 4.84 13.98 -10.54
N LEU A 113 4.39 13.08 -9.69
CA LEU A 113 3.91 13.36 -8.34
C LEU A 113 5.08 13.76 -7.41
N ASN A 114 4.89 14.76 -6.56
CA ASN A 114 5.82 15.09 -5.49
C ASN A 114 5.60 14.12 -4.34
N ALA A 115 6.12 12.90 -4.49
CA ALA A 115 5.81 11.81 -3.60
C ALA A 115 7.07 11.07 -3.12
N VAL A 116 6.93 10.40 -1.99
CA VAL A 116 7.86 9.36 -1.51
C VAL A 116 7.13 8.01 -1.51
N LEU A 117 7.88 6.91 -1.54
CA LEU A 117 7.34 5.56 -1.53
C LEU A 117 7.83 4.80 -0.30
N VAL A 118 6.91 4.08 0.32
CA VAL A 118 7.13 3.13 1.41
C VAL A 118 6.46 1.81 1.04
N ALA A 119 7.17 0.69 1.08
CA ALA A 119 6.60 -0.63 0.84
C ALA A 119 7.09 -1.62 1.90
N PRO A 120 6.28 -1.99 2.91
CA PRO A 120 6.65 -3.01 3.87
C PRO A 120 6.73 -4.39 3.21
N GLN A 121 7.64 -5.22 3.68
CA GLN A 121 7.64 -6.65 3.39
C GLN A 121 6.52 -7.31 4.20
N PHE A 122 5.59 -7.96 3.49
CA PHE A 122 4.65 -8.92 4.08
C PHE A 122 5.26 -10.33 4.03
N ALA A 123 4.45 -11.39 4.00
CA ALA A 123 4.94 -12.75 3.94
C ALA A 123 5.93 -12.93 2.77
N VAL A 124 7.18 -13.28 3.10
CA VAL A 124 8.28 -13.38 2.13
C VAL A 124 8.04 -14.57 1.21
N ASP A 125 7.89 -14.26 -0.08
CA ASP A 125 7.77 -15.25 -1.15
C ASP A 125 6.74 -16.36 -0.87
N ALA A 126 5.61 -15.99 -0.29
CA ALA A 126 4.57 -16.93 0.16
C ALA A 126 3.19 -16.60 -0.41
N ARG A 127 2.37 -17.64 -0.59
CA ARG A 127 0.97 -17.52 -0.99
C ARG A 127 0.07 -17.19 0.20
N ASP A 128 0.41 -16.10 0.87
CA ASP A 128 -0.22 -15.64 2.09
C ASP A 128 -0.41 -14.12 2.07
N SER A 129 -1.63 -13.68 2.34
CA SER A 129 -2.04 -12.28 2.30
C SER A 129 -2.20 -11.68 3.70
N SER A 130 -1.81 -12.41 4.74
CA SER A 130 -1.96 -12.00 6.14
C SER A 130 -1.34 -10.62 6.42
N ALA A 131 -2.07 -9.78 7.16
CA ALA A 131 -1.62 -8.42 7.48
C ALA A 131 -0.61 -8.37 8.65
N GLY A 132 -0.46 -9.48 9.39
CA GLY A 132 0.41 -9.56 10.55
C GLY A 132 0.06 -8.50 11.60
N ARG A 133 1.07 -7.76 12.06
CA ARG A 133 0.91 -6.71 13.05
C ARG A 133 -0.01 -5.57 12.62
N PHE A 134 -0.33 -5.40 11.34
CA PHE A 134 -1.33 -4.41 10.92
C PHE A 134 -2.77 -4.78 11.31
N TRP A 135 -3.02 -6.01 11.80
CA TRP A 135 -4.26 -6.35 12.48
C TRP A 135 -4.38 -5.75 13.89
N GLU A 136 -3.26 -5.32 14.49
CA GLU A 136 -3.27 -4.71 15.80
C GLU A 136 -3.69 -3.24 15.70
N PRO A 137 -4.64 -2.77 16.55
CA PRO A 137 -5.10 -1.39 16.50
C PRO A 137 -3.96 -0.37 16.60
N GLY A 138 -3.90 0.57 15.66
CA GLY A 138 -2.95 1.68 15.65
C GLY A 138 -1.55 1.37 15.10
N VAL A 139 -1.17 0.10 14.91
CA VAL A 139 0.20 -0.25 14.48
C VAL A 139 0.53 0.28 13.09
N PHE A 140 -0.44 0.36 12.17
CA PHE A 140 -0.19 0.99 10.88
C PHE A 140 0.16 2.48 11.02
N GLY A 141 -0.45 3.20 11.96
CA GLY A 141 -0.08 4.59 12.28
C GLY A 141 1.34 4.69 12.84
N GLU A 142 1.73 3.78 13.73
CA GLU A 142 3.10 3.68 14.24
C GLU A 142 4.10 3.39 13.12
N PHE A 143 3.74 2.53 12.17
CA PHE A 143 4.53 2.25 10.97
C PHE A 143 4.75 3.48 10.10
N LEU A 144 3.72 4.30 9.89
CA LEU A 144 3.87 5.55 9.14
C LEU A 144 4.77 6.57 9.88
N HIS A 145 4.69 6.59 11.21
CA HIS A 145 5.55 7.45 12.03
C HIS A 145 7.02 7.01 11.94
N GLU A 146 7.28 5.71 12.05
CA GLU A 146 8.62 5.15 11.87
C GLU A 146 9.15 5.38 10.45
N ALA A 147 8.29 5.21 9.43
CA ALA A 147 8.65 5.48 8.04
C ALA A 147 9.06 6.95 7.83
N ALA A 148 8.41 7.90 8.51
CA ALA A 148 8.79 9.31 8.45
C ALA A 148 10.20 9.55 9.01
N GLY A 149 10.59 8.85 10.08
CA GLY A 149 11.95 8.89 10.63
C GLY A 149 12.99 8.37 9.63
N HIS A 150 12.77 7.15 9.11
CA HIS A 150 13.69 6.54 8.16
C HIS A 150 13.77 7.31 6.82
N LEU A 151 12.68 7.92 6.37
CA LEU A 151 12.71 8.82 5.20
C LEU A 151 13.51 10.10 5.47
N ALA A 152 13.46 10.66 6.68
CA ALA A 152 14.26 11.80 7.06
C ALA A 152 15.77 11.45 7.07
N GLU A 153 16.12 10.29 7.61
CA GLU A 153 17.48 9.74 7.57
C GLU A 153 17.94 9.49 6.13
N LEU A 154 17.11 8.82 5.32
CA LEU A 154 17.38 8.55 3.91
C LEU A 154 17.57 9.84 3.12
N SER A 155 16.84 10.91 3.45
CA SER A 155 17.00 12.23 2.84
C SER A 155 18.32 12.94 3.23
N GLY A 156 19.04 12.42 4.23
CA GLY A 156 20.22 13.03 4.83
C GLY A 156 19.90 14.28 5.66
N ASN A 157 18.65 14.41 6.09
CA ASN A 157 18.18 15.56 6.84
C ASN A 157 17.05 15.19 7.82
N ASN A 158 17.43 14.86 9.05
CA ASN A 158 16.51 14.45 10.11
C ASN A 158 15.48 15.53 10.48
N ALA A 159 15.73 16.80 10.16
CA ALA A 159 14.75 17.87 10.38
C ALA A 159 13.49 17.73 9.50
N LEU A 160 13.52 16.87 8.46
CA LEU A 160 12.37 16.59 7.60
C LEU A 160 11.39 15.56 8.18
N GLN A 161 11.68 14.93 9.32
CA GLN A 161 10.79 13.91 9.91
C GLN A 161 9.37 14.44 10.07
N GLY A 162 9.21 15.64 10.64
CA GLY A 162 7.89 16.26 10.81
C GLY A 162 7.15 16.53 9.50
N VAL A 163 7.87 16.75 8.40
CA VAL A 163 7.27 16.89 7.06
C VAL A 163 6.73 15.54 6.58
N PHE A 164 7.53 14.47 6.65
CA PHE A 164 7.09 13.13 6.26
C PHE A 164 5.96 12.60 7.14
N ASP A 165 6.01 12.90 8.45
CA ASP A 165 5.03 12.45 9.44
C ASP A 165 3.65 13.09 9.25
N GLN A 166 3.60 14.27 8.61
CA GLN A 166 2.35 14.97 8.31
C GLN A 166 1.85 14.71 6.88
N MET A 167 2.63 14.03 6.03
CA MET A 167 2.22 13.78 4.65
C MET A 167 0.91 13.01 4.60
N PRO A 168 -0.04 13.45 3.75
CA PRO A 168 -1.12 12.60 3.27
C PRO A 168 -0.59 11.26 2.75
N VAL A 169 -1.43 10.24 2.83
CA VAL A 169 -1.12 8.87 2.46
C VAL A 169 -2.07 8.41 1.37
N ILE A 170 -1.50 7.79 0.34
CA ILE A 170 -2.24 6.99 -0.63
C ILE A 170 -1.79 5.55 -0.47
N ILE A 171 -2.74 4.67 -0.17
CA ILE A 171 -2.50 3.22 -0.13
C ILE A 171 -2.71 2.66 -1.52
N VAL A 172 -1.71 1.94 -2.02
CA VAL A 172 -1.79 1.19 -3.27
C VAL A 172 -1.66 -0.29 -2.91
N ALA A 173 -2.66 -1.09 -3.24
CA ALA A 173 -2.63 -2.53 -2.99
C ALA A 173 -2.70 -3.30 -4.31
N TYR A 174 -1.84 -4.31 -4.44
CA TYR A 174 -1.82 -5.23 -5.56
C TYR A 174 -2.04 -6.66 -5.08
N SER A 175 -2.91 -7.41 -5.76
CA SER A 175 -3.14 -8.83 -5.48
C SER A 175 -3.44 -9.08 -3.98
N GLY A 176 -2.64 -9.92 -3.30
CA GLY A 176 -2.73 -10.18 -1.86
C GLY A 176 -2.64 -8.95 -0.94
N GLY A 177 -2.13 -7.81 -1.42
CA GLY A 177 -2.02 -6.57 -0.64
C GLY A 177 -3.35 -5.97 -0.18
N TYR A 178 -4.50 -6.46 -0.66
CA TYR A 178 -5.82 -5.99 -0.21
C TYR A 178 -6.10 -6.24 1.26
N MET A 179 -5.58 -7.34 1.83
CA MET A 179 -5.85 -7.74 3.20
C MET A 179 -5.08 -6.88 4.22
N PRO A 180 -3.79 -6.54 4.02
CA PRO A 180 -3.18 -5.49 4.83
C PRO A 180 -3.76 -4.10 4.56
N ALA A 181 -4.23 -3.82 3.34
CA ALA A 181 -4.94 -2.56 3.05
C ALA A 181 -6.22 -2.45 3.88
N SER A 182 -7.07 -3.49 3.89
CA SER A 182 -8.30 -3.46 4.67
C SER A 182 -8.03 -3.31 6.17
N ALA A 183 -7.02 -4.01 6.71
CA ALA A 183 -6.61 -3.88 8.11
C ALA A 183 -6.12 -2.45 8.44
N ALA A 184 -5.27 -1.88 7.59
CA ALA A 184 -4.79 -0.51 7.73
C ALA A 184 -5.92 0.54 7.72
N LEU A 185 -6.95 0.32 6.90
CA LEU A 185 -8.12 1.22 6.80
C LEU A 185 -9.09 1.06 7.98
N ASP A 186 -9.23 -0.15 8.51
CA ASP A 186 -10.20 -0.48 9.56
C ASP A 186 -9.67 -0.16 10.96
N VAL A 187 -8.46 -0.65 11.29
CA VAL A 187 -7.89 -0.54 12.65
C VAL A 187 -6.59 0.27 12.71
N GLY A 188 -6.07 0.76 11.58
CA GLY A 188 -4.80 1.48 11.54
C GLY A 188 -4.78 2.83 12.26
N ASN A 189 -5.95 3.39 12.59
CA ASN A 189 -6.12 4.66 13.32
C ASN A 189 -5.36 5.86 12.75
N VAL A 190 -5.28 5.94 11.41
CA VAL A 190 -4.56 7.01 10.69
C VAL A 190 -5.45 8.20 10.32
N GLY A 191 -6.68 8.27 10.86
CA GLY A 191 -7.60 9.38 10.68
C GLY A 191 -7.75 9.80 9.21
N GLY A 192 -7.95 11.10 8.98
CA GLY A 192 -8.03 11.68 7.63
C GLY A 192 -6.72 11.68 6.83
N ARG A 193 -5.62 11.11 7.35
CA ARG A 193 -4.32 11.09 6.67
C ARG A 193 -4.34 10.22 5.41
N VAL A 194 -5.15 9.17 5.38
CA VAL A 194 -5.37 8.38 4.14
C VAL A 194 -6.37 9.12 3.26
N GLU A 195 -5.86 9.75 2.21
CA GLU A 195 -6.63 10.53 1.23
C GLU A 195 -7.00 9.73 -0.02
N GLY A 196 -6.39 8.55 -0.21
CA GLY A 196 -6.61 7.75 -1.41
C GLY A 196 -6.35 6.27 -1.22
N VAL A 197 -7.14 5.45 -1.88
CA VAL A 197 -6.91 4.01 -2.01
C VAL A 197 -6.95 3.62 -3.48
N ILE A 198 -5.94 2.90 -3.94
CA ILE A 198 -5.84 2.32 -5.28
C ILE A 198 -5.72 0.80 -5.15
N LEU A 199 -6.67 0.06 -5.72
CA LEU A 199 -6.61 -1.38 -5.83
C LEU A 199 -6.24 -1.78 -7.28
N LEU A 200 -5.20 -2.60 -7.40
CA LEU A 200 -4.71 -3.15 -8.66
C LEU A 200 -4.95 -4.67 -8.64
N ASP A 201 -6.06 -5.11 -9.22
CA ASP A 201 -6.54 -6.49 -9.22
C ASP A 201 -6.40 -7.18 -7.85
N ALA A 202 -6.79 -6.45 -6.81
CA ALA A 202 -6.46 -6.80 -5.43
C ALA A 202 -7.66 -7.27 -4.61
N LEU A 203 -8.87 -6.78 -4.92
CA LEU A 203 -10.04 -6.97 -4.05
C LEU A 203 -10.55 -8.43 -4.06
N TYR A 204 -9.90 -9.33 -3.33
CA TYR A 204 -10.32 -10.74 -3.19
C TYR A 204 -11.29 -10.98 -2.03
N GLY A 205 -11.53 -9.97 -1.18
CA GLY A 205 -12.37 -10.07 0.01
C GLY A 205 -12.40 -8.75 0.78
N GLU A 206 -12.85 -8.80 2.04
CA GLU A 206 -12.91 -7.63 2.94
C GLU A 206 -13.75 -6.46 2.37
N THR A 207 -14.70 -6.75 1.46
CA THR A 207 -15.49 -5.74 0.74
C THR A 207 -16.25 -4.81 1.69
N GLY A 208 -16.73 -5.34 2.82
CA GLY A 208 -17.36 -4.54 3.88
C GLY A 208 -16.44 -3.47 4.45
N LYS A 209 -15.17 -3.81 4.76
CA LYS A 209 -14.19 -2.84 5.31
C LYS A 209 -13.88 -1.72 4.31
N PHE A 210 -13.71 -2.05 3.03
CA PHE A 210 -13.54 -1.04 1.98
C PHE A 210 -14.78 -0.17 1.81
N ALA A 211 -15.97 -0.79 1.73
CA ALA A 211 -17.21 -0.04 1.62
C ALA A 211 -17.42 0.90 2.81
N ASP A 212 -17.08 0.45 4.04
CA ASP A 212 -17.22 1.23 5.28
C ASP A 212 -16.24 2.39 5.32
N TRP A 213 -15.03 2.19 4.81
CA TRP A 213 -14.05 3.26 4.69
C TRP A 213 -14.48 4.30 3.66
N ILE A 214 -14.92 3.88 2.47
CA ILE A 214 -15.38 4.78 1.39
C ILE A 214 -16.58 5.62 1.88
N ALA A 215 -17.59 4.98 2.47
CA ALA A 215 -18.79 5.67 2.93
C ALA A 215 -18.59 6.65 4.10
N ARG A 216 -17.47 6.55 4.82
CA ARG A 216 -17.12 7.46 5.94
C ARG A 216 -16.18 8.61 5.53
N ARG A 217 -15.74 8.65 4.27
CA ARG A 217 -14.64 9.53 3.83
C ARG A 217 -15.01 10.30 2.56
N ASP A 218 -15.89 11.28 2.71
CA ASP A 218 -16.35 12.14 1.61
C ASP A 218 -15.22 12.88 0.87
N SER A 219 -14.05 13.04 1.52
CA SER A 219 -12.88 13.68 0.90
C SER A 219 -11.85 12.70 0.32
N ALA A 220 -11.88 11.41 0.65
CA ALA A 220 -10.90 10.48 0.12
C ALA A 220 -11.33 9.98 -1.26
N PHE A 221 -10.37 9.66 -2.12
CA PHE A 221 -10.67 8.99 -3.39
C PHE A 221 -10.49 7.48 -3.26
N PHE A 222 -11.25 6.74 -4.07
CA PHE A 222 -11.11 5.30 -4.23
C PHE A 222 -11.04 4.96 -5.71
N PHE A 223 -10.05 4.14 -6.09
CA PHE A 223 -9.93 3.61 -7.45
C PHE A 223 -9.68 2.11 -7.38
N SER A 224 -10.45 1.33 -8.12
CA SER A 224 -10.20 -0.11 -8.29
C SER A 224 -10.14 -0.46 -9.77
N ALA A 225 -8.96 -0.86 -10.24
CA ALA A 225 -8.83 -1.56 -11.53
C ALA A 225 -8.80 -3.06 -11.28
N TYR A 226 -9.63 -3.82 -12.00
CA TYR A 226 -9.79 -5.26 -11.76
C TYR A 226 -9.92 -6.04 -13.06
N SER A 227 -9.37 -7.25 -13.06
CA SER A 227 -9.56 -8.24 -14.12
C SER A 227 -10.76 -9.15 -13.81
N LYS A 228 -10.93 -10.20 -14.61
CA LYS A 228 -11.83 -11.31 -14.29
C LYS A 228 -11.55 -11.92 -12.89
N SER A 229 -10.32 -11.85 -12.39
CA SER A 229 -9.91 -12.55 -11.15
C SER A 229 -10.57 -11.98 -9.88
N THR A 230 -10.91 -10.69 -9.87
CA THR A 230 -11.55 -9.99 -8.74
C THR A 230 -12.88 -9.34 -9.13
N ARG A 231 -13.46 -9.71 -10.28
CA ARG A 231 -14.70 -9.13 -10.82
C ARG A 231 -15.86 -9.22 -9.82
N ASP A 232 -16.11 -10.40 -9.27
CA ASP A 232 -17.27 -10.64 -8.40
C ASP A 232 -17.21 -9.77 -7.14
N GLN A 233 -16.04 -9.65 -6.51
CA GLN A 233 -15.85 -8.80 -5.35
C GLN A 233 -15.96 -7.31 -5.66
N ASN A 234 -15.54 -6.87 -6.86
CA ASN A 234 -15.73 -5.49 -7.28
C ASN A 234 -17.20 -5.16 -7.55
N LEU A 235 -17.95 -6.08 -8.15
CA LEU A 235 -19.40 -5.94 -8.34
C LEU A 235 -20.13 -5.93 -6.98
N GLU A 236 -19.68 -6.76 -6.03
CA GLU A 236 -20.20 -6.77 -4.67
C GLU A 236 -19.93 -5.44 -3.95
N LEU A 237 -18.72 -4.89 -4.06
CA LEU A 237 -18.41 -3.58 -3.49
C LEU A 237 -19.27 -2.47 -4.12
N GLN A 238 -19.46 -2.47 -5.45
CA GLN A 238 -20.35 -1.53 -6.15
C GLN A 238 -21.80 -1.62 -5.64
N ARG A 239 -22.30 -2.84 -5.39
CA ARG A 239 -23.63 -3.06 -4.79
C ARG A 239 -23.71 -2.46 -3.39
N MET A 240 -22.73 -2.76 -2.52
CA MET A 240 -22.67 -2.20 -1.16
C MET A 240 -22.61 -0.67 -1.15
N LEU A 241 -21.85 -0.07 -2.06
CA LEU A 241 -21.77 1.39 -2.20
C LEU A 241 -23.10 2.00 -2.65
N SER A 242 -23.77 1.38 -3.62
CA SER A 242 -25.11 1.79 -4.07
C SER A 242 -26.13 1.77 -2.92
N GLU A 243 -26.11 0.71 -2.11
CA GLU A 243 -26.99 0.56 -0.93
C GLU A 243 -26.74 1.62 0.15
N ARG A 244 -25.54 2.19 0.17
CA ARG A 244 -25.13 3.26 1.09
C ARG A 244 -25.30 4.66 0.49
N GLY A 245 -25.83 4.76 -0.72
CA GLY A 245 -26.00 6.03 -1.42
C GLY A 245 -24.69 6.67 -1.92
N VAL A 246 -23.60 5.89 -2.01
CA VAL A 246 -22.33 6.36 -2.55
C VAL A 246 -22.33 6.18 -4.07
N SER A 247 -22.21 7.27 -4.81
CA SER A 247 -22.06 7.24 -6.26
C SER A 247 -20.64 6.83 -6.65
N PHE A 248 -20.52 6.14 -7.79
CA PHE A 248 -19.24 5.78 -8.37
C PHE A 248 -19.31 5.82 -9.90
N ASP A 249 -18.16 6.02 -10.50
CA ASP A 249 -17.98 6.04 -11.95
C ASP A 249 -17.37 4.73 -12.45
N ALA A 250 -17.66 4.41 -13.71
CA ALA A 250 -17.04 3.31 -14.43
C ALA A 250 -16.05 3.85 -15.48
N GLY A 251 -14.89 3.22 -15.58
CA GLY A 251 -13.84 3.56 -16.55
C GLY A 251 -12.65 4.30 -15.94
N LEU A 252 -11.71 4.73 -16.78
CA LEU A 252 -10.52 5.43 -16.32
C LEU A 252 -10.85 6.92 -16.16
N SER A 253 -10.91 7.40 -14.92
CA SER A 253 -11.10 8.82 -14.64
C SER A 253 -9.93 9.67 -15.20
N GLU A 254 -10.25 10.87 -15.70
CA GLU A 254 -9.23 11.85 -16.11
C GLU A 254 -8.42 12.36 -14.92
N ARG A 255 -9.04 12.44 -13.74
CA ARG A 255 -8.42 12.91 -12.49
C ARG A 255 -8.88 12.06 -11.32
N LEU A 256 -7.94 11.68 -10.47
CA LEU A 256 -8.24 11.09 -9.16
C LEU A 256 -8.22 12.22 -8.15
N GLY A 257 -9.41 12.58 -7.67
CA GLY A 257 -9.65 13.79 -6.88
C GLY A 257 -10.54 13.51 -5.68
N GLN A 258 -10.64 14.50 -4.80
CA GLN A 258 -11.40 14.44 -3.56
C GLN A 258 -12.80 13.83 -3.76
N GLY A 259 -13.11 12.75 -3.04
CA GLY A 259 -14.42 12.07 -3.06
C GLY A 259 -14.72 11.22 -4.28
N SER A 260 -13.82 11.12 -5.28
CA SER A 260 -14.09 10.30 -6.47
C SER A 260 -13.99 8.81 -6.14
N VAL A 261 -15.00 8.03 -6.51
CA VAL A 261 -15.00 6.57 -6.43
C VAL A 261 -15.11 6.02 -7.84
N THR A 262 -14.13 5.22 -8.27
CA THR A 262 -14.04 4.78 -9.66
C THR A 262 -13.65 3.31 -9.77
N PHE A 263 -14.32 2.62 -10.69
CA PHE A 263 -14.11 1.21 -11.01
C PHE A 263 -13.73 1.05 -12.48
N LEU A 264 -12.62 0.35 -12.74
CA LEU A 264 -12.15 0.05 -14.08
C LEU A 264 -12.07 -1.48 -14.27
N ASP A 265 -13.04 -2.04 -14.97
CA ASP A 265 -12.95 -3.41 -15.50
C ASP A 265 -11.98 -3.41 -16.69
N VAL A 266 -10.84 -4.06 -16.53
CA VAL A 266 -9.80 -4.13 -17.58
C VAL A 266 -9.90 -5.38 -18.44
N GLY A 267 -10.92 -6.22 -18.18
CA GLY A 267 -11.17 -7.44 -18.94
C GLY A 267 -10.17 -8.57 -18.65
N ASP A 268 -9.76 -9.25 -19.72
CA ASP A 268 -8.88 -10.42 -19.65
C ASP A 268 -7.41 -9.96 -19.76
N VAL A 269 -6.75 -9.88 -18.61
CA VAL A 269 -5.33 -9.52 -18.48
C VAL A 269 -4.65 -10.51 -17.53
N GLU A 270 -3.38 -10.79 -17.79
CA GLU A 270 -2.58 -11.65 -16.91
C GLU A 270 -2.40 -10.99 -15.55
N HIS A 271 -2.87 -11.66 -14.50
CA HIS A 271 -2.83 -11.12 -13.14
C HIS A 271 -1.41 -10.75 -12.70
N ASN A 272 -0.42 -11.62 -12.99
CA ASN A 272 0.95 -11.43 -12.54
C ASN A 272 1.64 -10.20 -13.14
N ASP A 273 1.17 -9.77 -14.30
CA ASP A 273 1.70 -8.61 -15.02
C ASP A 273 0.90 -7.33 -14.72
N PHE A 274 -0.16 -7.38 -13.90
CA PHE A 274 -1.12 -6.26 -13.79
C PHE A 274 -0.49 -4.91 -13.43
N VAL A 275 0.62 -4.91 -12.70
CA VAL A 275 1.34 -3.68 -12.28
C VAL A 275 2.32 -3.17 -13.35
N SER A 276 2.78 -4.03 -14.26
CA SER A 276 3.69 -3.66 -15.37
C SER A 276 2.92 -3.46 -16.69
N GLN A 277 1.90 -4.28 -16.93
CA GLN A 277 1.08 -4.32 -18.14
C GLN A 277 -0.35 -4.77 -17.81
N ALA A 278 -1.30 -3.84 -17.90
CA ALA A 278 -2.74 -4.14 -17.85
C ALA A 278 -3.44 -3.40 -19.00
N TRP A 279 -4.32 -2.43 -18.70
CA TRP A 279 -4.92 -1.54 -19.71
C TRP A 279 -3.92 -0.57 -20.35
N ALA A 280 -2.73 -0.46 -19.77
CA ALA A 280 -1.60 0.31 -20.27
C ALA A 280 -0.29 -0.33 -19.80
N GLN A 281 0.83 0.10 -20.40
CA GLN A 281 2.14 -0.04 -19.78
C GLN A 281 2.23 0.88 -18.55
N ASP A 282 2.86 0.37 -17.49
CA ASP A 282 3.00 1.04 -16.20
C ASP A 282 1.69 1.65 -15.65
N PRO A 283 0.66 0.82 -15.40
CA PRO A 283 -0.63 1.30 -14.92
C PRO A 283 -0.55 2.16 -13.66
N LEU A 284 0.36 1.85 -12.73
CA LEU A 284 0.52 2.64 -11.51
C LEU A 284 1.05 4.05 -11.82
N GLN A 285 2.02 4.19 -12.71
CA GLN A 285 2.50 5.51 -13.17
C GLN A 285 1.36 6.34 -13.75
N ARG A 286 0.51 5.70 -14.58
CA ARG A 286 -0.64 6.33 -15.21
C ARG A 286 -1.69 6.78 -14.20
N LEU A 287 -1.95 6.00 -13.16
CA LEU A 287 -2.89 6.41 -12.10
C LEU A 287 -2.32 7.52 -11.23
N LEU A 288 -1.07 7.40 -10.79
CA LEU A 288 -0.44 8.41 -9.93
C LEU A 288 -0.36 9.78 -10.63
N SER A 289 -0.13 9.82 -11.95
CA SER A 289 -0.13 11.07 -12.72
C SER A 289 -1.49 11.78 -12.80
N ARG A 290 -2.59 11.10 -12.44
CA ARG A 290 -3.96 11.67 -12.42
C ARG A 290 -4.31 12.28 -11.08
N ILE A 291 -3.45 12.11 -10.07
CA ILE A 291 -3.69 12.63 -8.73
C ILE A 291 -3.38 14.13 -8.72
N GLY A 292 -4.39 14.93 -8.38
CA GLY A 292 -4.26 16.37 -8.25
C GLY A 292 -3.57 16.80 -6.96
N GLY A 293 -3.13 18.06 -6.90
CA GLY A 293 -2.65 18.69 -5.65
C GLY A 293 -1.17 18.48 -5.32
N TYR A 294 -0.51 17.48 -5.89
CA TYR A 294 0.86 17.08 -5.54
C TYR A 294 1.85 17.15 -6.71
N SER A 295 1.80 18.18 -7.57
CA SER A 295 2.73 18.28 -8.71
C SER A 295 4.18 18.52 -8.27
N ARG A 296 5.13 17.76 -8.85
CA ARG A 296 6.57 17.99 -8.66
C ARG A 296 7.08 19.21 -9.46
N ALA A 297 6.36 19.64 -10.49
CA ALA A 297 6.65 20.81 -11.34
C ALA A 297 5.75 22.00 -11.01
#